data_AF-A0A369TN17-F1
#
_entry.id   AF-A0A369TN17-F1
#
_cell.length_a   1.000
_cell.length_b   1.000
_cell.length_c   1.000
_cell.angle_alpha   90.00
_cell.angle_beta   90.00
_cell.angle_gamma   90.00
#
_symmetry.space_group_name_H-M   'P 1'
#
loop_
_entity.id
_entity.type
_entity.pdbx_description
1 polymer ?
#
loop_
_entity_poly.entity_id
_entity_poly.type
_entity_poly.pdbx_seq_one_letter_code
_entity_poly.pdbx_strand_id
1 'polypeptide(L)'
;MSGKRSIFEEVGTARTEAAKPAGGVIDKGRGGARGAVRVWLMILFALVMVMIAVGGLTRLTDSGLSITEWRPVTGALPPMSAEAWAAEFDKYRAIPEYQLQNRGMSLQEFQFIYWWEWGHRQLGRVIGLVWALGFIGFLVTRKMPTGWSMRLLGLGALGGLQGAVGWWMVASGLTGEMLDVASYRLATHLGLAFVILGLIAWYVFQLGQPERVLMQTRRSREGKLFGMSTGLLHFAFLQILLGALVAGIDAGRNYTDWPLMGGGFFPPTPFEIEPLWRNFFENDALVQFLHRMAGYLLLIFGVVVWARSRKSPNGDTRFRFNAVLAMLLLQMVLGIVTVMYGAPWHIAILHQVGAVILWVLILRARFGAGYPKAQSVRGAAA
;
A
#
# COMPACT_ATOMS: atom_id res chain seq x y z
N MET A 1 -39.95 -83.41 27.58
CA MET A 1 -38.77 -82.51 27.53
C MET A 1 -39.02 -81.43 26.51
N SER A 2 -39.43 -80.24 26.94
CA SER A 2 -39.66 -79.07 26.09
C SER A 2 -38.50 -78.10 26.33
N GLY A 3 -37.56 -78.03 25.39
CA GLY A 3 -36.42 -77.14 25.45
C GLY A 3 -36.85 -75.70 25.21
N LYS A 4 -36.67 -74.84 26.22
CA LYS A 4 -36.81 -73.38 26.07
C LYS A 4 -35.82 -72.90 25.00
N ARG A 5 -36.32 -72.39 23.87
CA ARG A 5 -35.51 -71.63 22.92
C ARG A 5 -35.15 -70.30 23.56
N SER A 6 -33.86 -70.06 23.74
CA SER A 6 -33.34 -68.73 24.13
C SER A 6 -33.62 -67.74 23.00
N ILE A 7 -34.40 -66.71 23.28
CA ILE A 7 -34.69 -65.58 22.36
C ILE A 7 -33.66 -64.45 22.49
N PHE A 8 -32.75 -64.53 23.47
CA PHE A 8 -31.77 -63.49 23.73
C PHE A 8 -30.37 -64.02 23.46
N GLU A 9 -29.81 -63.59 22.34
CA GLU A 9 -28.38 -63.63 22.08
C GLU A 9 -27.73 -62.56 22.96
N GLU A 10 -26.86 -62.95 23.89
CA GLU A 10 -26.03 -62.01 24.63
C GLU A 10 -25.03 -61.38 23.66
N VAL A 11 -25.39 -60.22 23.13
CA VAL A 11 -24.46 -59.41 22.34
C VAL A 11 -23.38 -58.91 23.30
N GLY A 12 -22.22 -59.56 23.26
CA GLY A 12 -21.08 -59.22 24.11
C GLY A 12 -20.82 -57.72 24.13
N THR A 13 -20.66 -57.17 25.33
CA THR A 13 -20.37 -55.76 25.62
C THR A 13 -18.96 -55.33 25.20
N ALA A 14 -18.42 -55.91 24.14
CA ALA A 14 -17.28 -55.36 23.44
C ALA A 14 -17.79 -54.21 22.55
N ARG A 15 -18.00 -53.02 23.14
CA ARG A 15 -18.02 -51.78 22.35
C ARG A 15 -16.65 -51.69 21.70
N THR A 16 -16.56 -52.06 20.42
CA THR A 16 -15.45 -51.67 19.57
C THR A 16 -15.33 -50.16 19.74
N GLU A 17 -14.24 -49.67 20.35
CA GLU A 17 -13.98 -48.23 20.41
C GLU A 17 -14.02 -47.73 18.97
N ALA A 18 -15.10 -47.02 18.62
CA ALA A 18 -15.22 -46.43 17.31
C ALA A 18 -13.99 -45.53 17.13
N ALA A 19 -13.13 -45.87 16.17
CA ALA A 19 -11.91 -45.14 15.90
C ALA A 19 -12.27 -43.64 15.86
N LYS A 20 -11.66 -42.85 16.74
CA LYS A 20 -11.89 -41.40 16.80
C LYS A 20 -11.76 -40.88 15.37
N PRO A 21 -12.78 -40.21 14.80
CA PRO A 21 -12.69 -39.75 13.42
C PRO A 21 -11.44 -38.89 13.32
N ALA A 22 -10.50 -39.32 12.48
CA ALA A 22 -9.29 -38.55 12.22
C ALA A 22 -9.74 -37.24 11.56
N GLY A 23 -9.83 -36.17 12.35
CA GLY A 23 -10.10 -34.84 11.83
C GLY A 23 -9.02 -34.46 10.82
N GLY A 24 -9.41 -33.85 9.68
CA GLY A 24 -8.45 -33.37 8.69
C GLY A 24 -8.05 -34.37 7.60
N VAL A 25 -8.69 -35.55 7.50
CA VAL A 25 -8.46 -36.50 6.38
C VAL A 25 -8.81 -35.87 5.02
N ILE A 26 -9.77 -34.94 4.97
CA ILE A 26 -10.11 -34.16 3.76
C ILE A 26 -9.00 -33.17 3.36
N ASP A 27 -8.20 -32.71 4.33
CA ASP A 27 -7.11 -31.74 4.10
C ASP A 27 -5.76 -32.42 3.77
N LYS A 28 -5.63 -33.73 4.01
CA LYS A 28 -4.43 -34.51 3.72
C LYS A 28 -4.13 -34.44 2.22
N GLY A 29 -3.07 -33.73 1.84
CA GLY A 29 -2.64 -33.53 0.44
C GLY A 29 -3.26 -32.33 -0.29
N ARG A 30 -4.18 -31.58 0.31
CA ARG A 30 -4.80 -30.37 -0.30
C ARG A 30 -4.19 -29.04 0.17
N GLY A 31 -3.29 -29.08 1.15
CA GLY A 31 -2.53 -27.92 1.60
C GLY A 31 -1.30 -27.70 0.73
N GLY A 32 -1.43 -26.92 -0.35
CA GLY A 32 -0.26 -26.33 -1.03
C GLY A 32 0.60 -25.52 -0.04
N ALA A 33 1.71 -24.94 -0.49
CA ALA A 33 2.66 -24.21 0.35
C ALA A 33 2.13 -22.82 0.82
N ARG A 34 0.92 -22.78 1.39
CA ARG A 34 0.18 -21.58 1.79
C ARG A 34 0.98 -20.70 2.75
N GLY A 35 1.63 -21.31 3.74
CA GLY A 35 2.52 -20.61 4.66
C GLY A 35 3.70 -19.96 3.94
N ALA A 36 4.35 -20.68 3.03
CA ALA A 36 5.47 -20.15 2.25
C ALA A 36 5.02 -19.03 1.30
N VAL A 37 3.89 -19.19 0.60
CA VAL A 37 3.30 -18.14 -0.25
C VAL A 37 2.97 -16.90 0.58
N ARG A 38 2.46 -17.07 1.80
CA ARG A 38 2.21 -15.95 2.72
C ARG A 38 3.49 -15.23 3.09
N VAL A 39 4.56 -15.94 3.44
CA VAL A 39 5.87 -15.35 3.77
C VAL A 39 6.45 -14.60 2.57
N TRP A 40 6.42 -15.21 1.39
CA TRP A 40 6.85 -14.57 0.14
C TRP A 40 6.06 -13.28 -0.14
N LEU A 41 4.74 -13.28 0.04
CA LEU A 41 3.94 -12.06 -0.07
C LEU A 41 4.26 -11.02 1.02
N MET A 42 4.61 -11.43 2.24
CA MET A 42 5.07 -10.49 3.28
C MET A 42 6.42 -9.86 2.93
N ILE A 43 7.32 -10.61 2.27
CA ILE A 43 8.57 -10.05 1.73
C ILE A 43 8.26 -9.03 0.64
N LEU A 44 7.42 -9.38 -0.34
CA LEU A 44 7.00 -8.44 -1.39
C LEU A 44 6.30 -7.20 -0.82
N PHE A 45 5.46 -7.39 0.19
CA PHE A 45 4.81 -6.29 0.91
C PHE A 45 5.82 -5.33 1.51
N ALA A 46 6.81 -5.85 2.25
CA ALA A 46 7.86 -5.04 2.84
C ALA A 46 8.69 -4.31 1.78
N LEU A 47 9.05 -4.99 0.68
CA LEU A 47 9.77 -4.36 -0.42
C LEU A 47 8.96 -3.23 -1.08
N VAL A 48 7.65 -3.40 -1.28
CA VAL A 48 6.78 -2.33 -1.82
C VAL A 48 6.64 -1.17 -0.84
N MET A 49 6.62 -1.41 0.48
CA MET A 49 6.67 -0.32 1.46
C MET A 49 7.97 0.48 1.35
N VAL A 50 9.11 -0.21 1.24
CA VAL A 50 10.41 0.45 1.01
C VAL A 50 10.41 1.20 -0.31
N MET A 51 9.82 0.63 -1.37
CA MET A 51 9.67 1.27 -2.68
C MET A 51 8.91 2.59 -2.60
N ILE A 52 7.79 2.61 -1.87
CA ILE A 52 7.01 3.84 -1.65
C ILE A 52 7.83 4.87 -0.90
N ALA A 53 8.61 4.48 0.11
CA ALA A 53 9.46 5.41 0.85
C ALA A 53 10.62 5.96 0.00
N VAL A 54 11.37 5.08 -0.68
CA VAL A 54 12.49 5.46 -1.55
C VAL A 54 12.01 6.30 -2.75
N GLY A 55 10.88 5.96 -3.35
CA GLY A 55 10.26 6.77 -4.40
C GLY A 55 9.83 8.16 -3.90
N GLY A 56 9.29 8.23 -2.67
CA GLY A 56 8.99 9.50 -2.01
C GLY A 56 10.25 10.35 -1.78
N LEU A 57 11.35 9.74 -1.34
CA LEU A 57 12.63 10.43 -1.17
C LEU A 57 13.20 10.91 -2.50
N THR A 58 13.21 10.05 -3.53
CA THR A 58 13.68 10.39 -4.90
C THR A 58 12.95 11.62 -5.44
N ARG A 59 11.65 11.74 -5.13
CA ARG A 59 10.87 12.93 -5.49
C ARG A 59 11.23 14.13 -4.61
N LEU A 60 11.28 13.96 -3.29
CA LEU A 60 11.52 15.07 -2.34
C LEU A 60 12.95 15.64 -2.41
N THR A 61 13.88 14.92 -3.04
CA THR A 61 15.25 15.33 -3.37
C THR A 61 15.41 15.73 -4.83
N ASP A 62 14.31 15.95 -5.56
CA ASP A 62 14.27 16.38 -6.97
C ASP A 62 15.19 15.54 -7.87
N SER A 63 15.18 14.23 -7.63
CA SER A 63 16.05 13.26 -8.29
C SER A 63 15.33 12.47 -9.38
N GLY A 64 14.06 12.75 -9.64
CA GLY A 64 13.18 11.92 -10.47
C GLY A 64 13.48 11.93 -11.98
N LEU A 65 14.34 12.83 -12.46
CA LEU A 65 14.68 13.02 -13.88
C LEU A 65 16.18 12.91 -14.18
N SER A 66 16.98 12.49 -13.20
CA SER A 66 18.44 12.32 -13.33
C SER A 66 18.86 11.21 -14.32
N ILE A 67 17.99 10.21 -14.58
CA ILE A 67 18.21 9.11 -15.53
C ILE A 67 17.21 9.22 -16.68
N THR A 68 17.66 9.81 -17.78
CA THR A 68 16.82 10.13 -18.94
C THR A 68 16.46 8.92 -19.80
N GLU A 69 17.17 7.80 -19.64
CA GLU A 69 16.97 6.62 -20.47
C GLU A 69 16.23 5.49 -19.74
N TRP A 70 15.43 4.74 -20.50
CA TRP A 70 14.76 3.55 -20.02
C TRP A 70 15.54 2.29 -20.42
N ARG A 71 16.39 1.81 -19.49
CA ARG A 71 17.18 0.58 -19.64
C ARG A 71 16.77 -0.46 -18.58
N PRO A 72 15.70 -1.26 -18.80
CA PRO A 72 15.18 -2.18 -17.79
C PRO A 72 16.17 -3.24 -17.33
N VAL A 73 16.98 -3.76 -18.24
CA VAL A 73 17.93 -4.84 -17.98
C VAL A 73 19.35 -4.31 -17.83
N THR A 74 19.87 -3.60 -18.84
CA THR A 74 21.25 -3.11 -18.86
C THR A 74 21.52 -1.98 -17.87
N GLY A 75 20.48 -1.23 -17.45
CA GLY A 75 20.60 -0.20 -16.41
C GLY A 75 20.63 -0.74 -14.98
N ALA A 76 20.74 -2.06 -14.80
CA ALA A 76 20.91 -2.68 -13.47
C ALA A 76 22.34 -2.46 -12.91
N LEU A 77 23.31 -2.18 -13.77
CA LEU A 77 24.64 -1.75 -13.35
C LEU A 77 24.71 -0.21 -13.42
N PRO A 78 25.18 0.47 -12.36
CA PRO A 78 25.42 1.90 -12.41
C PRO A 78 26.64 2.22 -13.28
N PRO A 79 26.92 3.50 -13.60
CA PRO A 79 28.16 3.87 -14.30
C PRO A 79 29.39 3.45 -13.49
N MET A 80 30.27 2.67 -14.11
CA MET A 80 31.44 2.05 -13.44
C MET A 80 32.78 2.72 -13.80
N SER A 81 32.79 3.72 -14.69
CA SER A 81 33.99 4.47 -15.08
C SER A 81 33.73 5.97 -15.13
N ALA A 82 34.79 6.78 -15.12
CA ALA A 82 34.69 8.23 -15.21
C ALA A 82 34.02 8.69 -16.52
N GLU A 83 34.32 8.00 -17.63
CA GLU A 83 33.73 8.26 -18.95
C GLU A 83 32.23 7.96 -18.95
N ALA A 84 31.82 6.85 -18.32
CA ALA A 84 30.41 6.51 -18.22
C ALA A 84 29.63 7.52 -17.37
N TRP A 85 30.22 8.00 -16.27
CA TRP A 85 29.64 9.08 -15.47
C TRP A 85 29.52 10.40 -16.24
N ALA A 86 30.56 10.77 -16.99
CA ALA A 86 30.51 11.96 -17.85
C ALA A 86 29.41 11.85 -18.91
N ALA A 87 29.27 10.69 -19.56
CA ALA A 87 28.24 10.48 -20.58
C ALA A 87 26.80 10.57 -20.03
N GLU A 88 26.54 10.05 -18.83
CA GLU A 88 25.22 10.21 -18.20
C GLU A 88 24.98 11.66 -17.75
N PHE A 89 26.01 12.33 -17.24
CA PHE A 89 25.90 13.75 -16.88
C PHE A 89 25.67 14.64 -18.10
N ASP A 90 26.30 14.34 -19.24
CA ASP A 90 26.07 15.05 -20.51
C ASP A 90 24.61 14.97 -20.98
N LYS A 91 23.98 13.80 -20.81
CA LYS A 91 22.55 13.63 -21.09
C LYS A 91 21.70 14.46 -20.14
N TYR A 92 22.05 14.49 -18.85
CA TYR A 92 21.36 15.32 -17.87
C TYR A 92 21.50 16.81 -18.18
N ARG A 93 22.69 17.25 -18.59
CA ARG A 93 22.92 18.64 -19.02
C ARG A 93 22.06 19.05 -20.21
N ALA A 94 21.58 18.10 -21.02
CA ALA A 94 20.74 18.39 -22.17
C ALA A 94 19.26 18.62 -21.82
N ILE A 95 18.79 18.27 -20.61
CA ILE A 95 17.37 18.36 -20.25
C ILE A 95 16.99 19.68 -19.56
N PRO A 96 15.70 20.09 -19.60
CA PRO A 96 15.24 21.34 -19.01
C PRO A 96 15.56 21.50 -17.52
N GLU A 97 15.48 20.44 -16.73
CA GLU A 97 15.76 20.47 -15.28
C GLU A 97 17.18 21.01 -14.99
N TYR A 98 18.20 20.55 -15.73
CA TYR A 98 19.55 21.11 -15.61
C TYR A 98 19.63 22.56 -16.09
N GLN A 99 18.99 22.89 -17.22
CA GLN A 99 19.10 24.21 -17.83
C GLN A 99 18.41 25.31 -17.04
N LEU A 100 17.29 24.99 -16.39
CA LEU A 100 16.39 25.94 -15.74
C LEU A 100 16.53 25.95 -14.21
N GLN A 101 16.81 24.79 -13.59
CA GLN A 101 16.85 24.66 -12.12
C GLN A 101 18.26 24.37 -11.61
N ASN A 102 18.98 23.41 -12.22
CA ASN A 102 20.25 22.90 -11.71
C ASN A 102 21.48 23.41 -12.47
N ARG A 103 21.40 24.62 -13.05
CA ARG A 103 22.44 25.15 -13.94
C ARG A 103 23.74 25.38 -13.18
N GLY A 104 24.81 24.74 -13.63
CA GLY A 104 26.14 24.82 -13.00
C GLY A 104 26.39 23.74 -11.95
N MET A 105 25.46 22.80 -11.75
CA MET A 105 25.65 21.63 -10.90
C MET A 105 26.93 20.86 -11.26
N SER A 106 27.67 20.42 -10.24
CA SER A 106 28.87 19.61 -10.40
C SER A 106 28.52 18.14 -10.66
N LEU A 107 29.50 17.37 -11.15
CA LEU A 107 29.34 15.92 -11.31
C LEU A 107 29.02 15.21 -9.98
N GLN A 108 29.54 15.71 -8.85
CA GLN A 108 29.33 15.13 -7.53
C GLN A 108 27.89 15.32 -7.04
N GLU A 109 27.32 16.50 -7.27
CA GLU A 109 25.90 16.78 -7.00
C GLU A 109 24.98 15.97 -7.91
N PHE A 110 25.34 15.83 -9.19
CA PHE A 110 24.63 14.93 -10.12
C PHE A 110 24.64 13.48 -9.65
N GLN A 111 25.80 12.97 -9.18
CA GLN A 111 25.90 11.61 -8.64
C GLN A 111 24.95 11.40 -7.46
N PHE A 112 24.76 12.39 -6.58
CA PHE A 112 23.84 12.30 -5.45
C PHE A 112 22.39 12.05 -5.91
N ILE A 113 21.87 12.84 -6.86
CA ILE A 113 20.51 12.65 -7.39
C ILE A 113 20.41 11.35 -8.20
N TYR A 114 21.45 11.01 -8.97
CA TYR A 114 21.50 9.77 -9.75
C TYR A 114 21.35 8.53 -8.88
N TRP A 115 22.02 8.49 -7.72
CA TRP A 115 21.96 7.34 -6.82
C TRP A 115 20.56 7.10 -6.24
N TRP A 116 19.81 8.16 -5.96
CA TRP A 116 18.41 8.04 -5.51
C TRP A 116 17.54 7.42 -6.60
N GLU A 117 17.64 7.94 -7.82
CA GLU A 117 16.82 7.42 -8.91
C GLU A 117 17.22 6.01 -9.33
N TRP A 118 18.53 5.75 -9.45
CA TRP A 118 19.05 4.42 -9.75
C TRP A 118 18.62 3.42 -8.66
N GLY A 119 18.73 3.78 -7.38
CA GLY A 119 18.33 2.95 -6.26
C GLY A 119 16.83 2.62 -6.28
N HIS A 120 15.99 3.61 -6.55
CA HIS A 120 14.55 3.41 -6.73
C HIS A 120 14.23 2.46 -7.90
N ARG A 121 14.84 2.68 -9.07
CA ARG A 121 14.67 1.81 -10.26
C ARG A 121 15.18 0.39 -9.99
N GLN A 122 16.31 0.27 -9.30
CA GLN A 122 16.91 -1.01 -8.95
C GLN A 122 16.03 -1.80 -7.97
N LEU A 123 15.44 -1.14 -6.98
CA LEU A 123 14.49 -1.75 -6.07
C LEU A 123 13.25 -2.29 -6.82
N GLY A 124 12.76 -1.56 -7.82
CA GLY A 124 11.70 -2.03 -8.71
C GLY A 124 12.07 -3.34 -9.44
N ARG A 125 13.30 -3.44 -9.95
CA ARG A 125 13.81 -4.69 -10.58
C ARG A 125 13.89 -5.84 -9.58
N VAL A 126 14.39 -5.58 -8.37
CA VAL A 126 14.46 -6.57 -7.28
C VAL A 126 13.06 -7.09 -6.94
N ILE A 127 12.07 -6.21 -6.82
CA ILE A 127 10.67 -6.61 -6.57
C ILE A 127 10.15 -7.52 -7.69
N GLY A 128 10.39 -7.14 -8.95
CA GLY A 128 10.03 -7.96 -10.11
C GLY A 128 10.67 -9.35 -10.09
N LEU A 129 11.96 -9.42 -9.73
CA LEU A 129 12.70 -10.68 -9.61
C LEU A 129 12.19 -11.54 -8.45
N VAL A 130 11.99 -10.96 -7.26
CA VAL A 130 11.44 -11.68 -6.09
C VAL A 130 10.04 -12.20 -6.40
N TRP A 131 9.23 -11.43 -7.13
CA TRP A 131 7.93 -11.90 -7.60
C TRP A 131 8.08 -13.06 -8.58
N ALA A 132 8.92 -12.92 -9.62
CA ALA A 132 9.08 -13.94 -10.66
C ALA A 132 9.61 -15.26 -10.10
N LEU A 133 10.66 -15.21 -9.28
CA LEU A 133 11.25 -16.41 -8.65
C LEU A 133 10.26 -17.11 -7.74
N GLY A 134 9.50 -16.36 -6.93
CA GLY A 134 8.47 -16.95 -6.07
C GLY A 134 7.33 -17.55 -6.87
N PHE A 135 6.75 -16.80 -7.81
CA PHE A 135 5.61 -17.23 -8.61
C PHE A 135 5.94 -18.46 -9.46
N ILE A 136 7.01 -18.39 -10.25
CA ILE A 136 7.46 -19.49 -11.12
C ILE A 136 7.89 -20.68 -10.25
N GLY A 137 8.61 -20.44 -9.15
CA GLY A 137 9.04 -21.49 -8.23
C GLY A 137 7.86 -22.29 -7.65
N PHE A 138 6.80 -21.61 -7.18
CA PHE A 138 5.60 -22.30 -6.67
C PHE A 138 4.79 -23.00 -7.78
N LEU A 139 4.84 -22.49 -9.02
CA LEU A 139 4.16 -23.08 -10.16
C LEU A 139 4.84 -24.37 -10.63
N VAL A 140 6.16 -24.32 -10.87
CA VAL A 140 6.98 -25.46 -11.31
C VAL A 140 7.01 -26.56 -10.24
N THR A 141 7.12 -26.19 -8.96
CA THR A 141 7.09 -27.19 -7.88
C THR A 141 5.70 -27.75 -7.59
N ARG A 142 4.65 -27.30 -8.31
CA ARG A 142 3.24 -27.64 -8.08
C ARG A 142 2.78 -27.41 -6.63
N LYS A 143 3.43 -26.47 -5.93
CA LYS A 143 3.15 -26.11 -4.53
C LYS A 143 2.18 -24.94 -4.41
N MET A 144 1.69 -24.40 -5.52
CA MET A 144 0.73 -23.31 -5.54
C MET A 144 -0.58 -23.71 -4.84
N PRO A 145 -1.08 -22.94 -3.85
CA PRO A 145 -2.36 -23.21 -3.23
C PRO A 145 -3.52 -23.11 -4.24
N THR A 146 -4.52 -23.99 -4.12
CA THR A 146 -5.68 -24.03 -5.03
C THR A 146 -6.37 -22.68 -5.13
N GLY A 147 -6.60 -22.19 -6.36
CA GLY A 147 -7.26 -20.91 -6.62
C GLY A 147 -6.38 -19.66 -6.45
N TRP A 148 -5.07 -19.81 -6.19
CA TRP A 148 -4.15 -18.67 -6.01
C TRP A 148 -3.37 -18.27 -7.26
N SER A 149 -3.22 -19.15 -8.25
CA SER A 149 -2.40 -18.87 -9.45
C SER A 149 -2.80 -17.56 -10.15
N MET A 150 -4.07 -17.38 -10.49
CA MET A 150 -4.54 -16.17 -11.19
C MET A 150 -4.47 -14.91 -10.33
N ARG A 151 -4.63 -15.04 -9.01
CA ARG A 151 -4.53 -13.91 -8.07
C ARG A 151 -3.10 -13.37 -8.02
N LEU A 152 -2.13 -14.29 -7.96
CA LEU A 152 -0.70 -13.96 -7.89
C LEU A 152 -0.14 -13.53 -9.24
N LEU A 153 -0.66 -14.08 -10.34
CA LEU A 153 -0.40 -13.59 -11.69
C LEU A 153 -0.90 -12.15 -11.86
N GLY A 154 -2.12 -11.86 -11.36
CA GLY A 154 -2.68 -10.51 -11.34
C GLY A 154 -1.79 -9.50 -10.62
N LEU A 155 -1.15 -9.88 -9.51
CA LEU A 155 -0.16 -9.02 -8.84
C LEU A 155 1.06 -8.74 -9.73
N GLY A 156 1.53 -9.73 -10.49
CA GLY A 156 2.61 -9.53 -11.46
C GLY A 156 2.22 -8.60 -12.59
N ALA A 157 1.01 -8.77 -13.14
CA ALA A 157 0.47 -7.88 -14.16
C ALA A 157 0.34 -6.43 -13.65
N LEU A 158 -0.16 -6.24 -12.43
CA LEU A 158 -0.20 -4.92 -11.79
C LEU A 158 1.21 -4.36 -11.53
N GLY A 159 2.18 -5.19 -11.16
CA GLY A 159 3.59 -4.78 -11.03
C GLY A 159 4.21 -4.36 -12.36
N GLY A 160 3.91 -5.07 -13.45
CA GLY A 160 4.28 -4.68 -14.81
C GLY A 160 3.65 -3.35 -15.22
N LEU A 161 2.36 -3.17 -14.93
CA LEU A 161 1.66 -1.90 -15.14
C LEU A 161 2.26 -0.77 -14.30
N GLN A 162 2.64 -1.02 -13.04
CA GLN A 162 3.34 -0.06 -12.18
C GLN A 162 4.65 0.41 -12.84
N GLY A 163 5.44 -0.53 -13.38
CA GLY A 163 6.66 -0.20 -14.13
C GLY A 163 6.37 0.63 -15.39
N ALA A 164 5.33 0.28 -16.15
CA ALA A 164 4.92 1.03 -17.34
C ALA A 164 4.45 2.45 -16.99
N VAL A 165 3.67 2.63 -15.92
CA VAL A 165 3.27 3.95 -15.42
C VAL A 165 4.50 4.73 -14.95
N GLY A 166 5.46 4.09 -14.29
CA GLY A 166 6.72 4.74 -13.88
C GLY A 166 7.56 5.20 -15.07
N TRP A 167 7.63 4.41 -16.15
CA TRP A 167 8.25 4.84 -17.41
C TRP A 167 7.52 6.05 -18.02
N TRP A 168 6.19 5.99 -18.12
CA TRP A 168 5.35 7.08 -18.64
C TRP A 168 5.52 8.38 -17.84
N MET A 169 5.75 8.25 -16.53
CA MET A 169 6.02 9.32 -15.60
C MET A 169 7.32 10.07 -15.96
N VAL A 170 8.42 9.33 -16.15
CA VAL A 170 9.73 9.91 -16.49
C VAL A 170 9.76 10.41 -17.93
N ALA A 171 9.32 9.60 -18.89
CA ALA A 171 9.44 9.90 -20.32
C ALA A 171 8.79 11.24 -20.70
N SER A 172 7.72 11.63 -20.01
CA SER A 172 7.08 12.94 -20.22
C SER A 172 7.73 14.11 -19.53
N GLY A 173 8.49 13.88 -18.46
CA GLY A 173 9.23 14.94 -17.78
C GLY A 173 10.46 15.40 -18.56
N LEU A 174 10.84 14.68 -19.63
CA LEU A 174 12.02 14.97 -20.44
C LEU A 174 11.77 15.96 -21.60
N THR A 175 10.52 16.41 -21.78
CA THR A 175 10.13 17.24 -22.93
C THR A 175 9.40 18.51 -22.48
N GLY A 176 9.66 19.64 -23.14
CA GLY A 176 8.99 20.91 -22.86
C GLY A 176 9.67 21.74 -21.77
N GLU A 177 8.89 22.48 -21.01
CA GLU A 177 9.34 23.33 -19.88
C GLU A 177 9.13 22.66 -18.51
N MET A 178 8.82 21.36 -18.50
CA MET A 178 8.55 20.63 -17.26
C MET A 178 9.84 20.45 -16.46
N LEU A 179 9.87 21.01 -15.24
CA LEU A 179 10.93 20.82 -14.26
C LEU A 179 10.72 19.57 -13.42
N ASP A 180 9.46 19.15 -13.29
CA ASP A 180 9.03 18.00 -12.52
C ASP A 180 8.08 17.11 -13.31
N VAL A 181 7.91 15.89 -12.85
CA VAL A 181 6.83 15.02 -13.31
C VAL A 181 5.48 15.64 -12.97
N ALA A 182 4.59 15.72 -13.97
CA ALA A 182 3.21 16.14 -13.77
C ALA A 182 2.50 15.41 -12.59
N SER A 183 1.87 16.20 -11.72
CA SER A 183 1.29 15.77 -10.44
C SER A 183 0.28 14.61 -10.58
N TYR A 184 -0.54 14.60 -11.62
CA TYR A 184 -1.50 13.53 -11.89
C TYR A 184 -0.84 12.19 -12.26
N ARG A 185 0.36 12.21 -12.85
CA ARG A 185 1.14 10.99 -13.15
C ARG A 185 1.73 10.41 -11.88
N LEU A 186 2.29 11.28 -11.03
CA LEU A 186 2.75 10.90 -9.70
C LEU A 186 1.60 10.31 -8.87
N ALA A 187 0.44 10.96 -8.87
CA ALA A 187 -0.76 10.46 -8.19
C ALA A 187 -1.22 9.10 -8.73
N THR A 188 -1.17 8.90 -10.04
CA THR A 188 -1.50 7.61 -10.68
C THR A 188 -0.51 6.53 -10.26
N HIS A 189 0.80 6.82 -10.31
CA HIS A 189 1.85 5.87 -9.94
C HIS A 189 1.77 5.49 -8.46
N LEU A 190 1.67 6.47 -7.56
CA LEU A 190 1.55 6.23 -6.13
C LEU A 190 0.23 5.52 -5.78
N GLY A 191 -0.87 5.93 -6.40
CA GLY A 191 -2.18 5.29 -6.22
C GLY A 191 -2.16 3.81 -6.59
N LEU A 192 -1.57 3.46 -7.74
CA LEU A 192 -1.41 2.06 -8.15
C LEU A 192 -0.50 1.28 -7.18
N ALA A 193 0.57 1.89 -6.64
CA ALA A 193 1.40 1.27 -5.61
C ALA A 193 0.59 0.93 -4.35
N PHE A 194 -0.27 1.84 -3.88
CA PHE A 194 -1.17 1.59 -2.73
C PHE A 194 -2.22 0.51 -3.01
N VAL A 195 -2.71 0.40 -4.25
CA VAL A 195 -3.60 -0.69 -4.69
C VAL A 195 -2.86 -2.03 -4.60
N ILE A 196 -1.66 -2.13 -5.17
CA ILE A 196 -0.82 -3.34 -5.12
C ILE A 196 -0.54 -3.72 -3.67
N LEU A 197 -0.07 -2.76 -2.86
CA LEU A 197 0.21 -2.96 -1.44
C LEU A 197 -1.03 -3.44 -0.68
N GLY A 198 -2.19 -2.85 -0.96
CA GLY A 198 -3.46 -3.22 -0.33
C GLY A 198 -3.93 -4.62 -0.71
N LEU A 199 -3.76 -5.02 -1.98
CA LEU A 199 -4.05 -6.38 -2.43
C LEU A 199 -3.11 -7.40 -1.78
N ILE A 200 -1.81 -7.11 -1.70
CA ILE A 200 -0.84 -7.97 -1.03
C ILE A 200 -1.22 -8.12 0.46
N ALA A 201 -1.49 -7.03 1.18
CA ALA A 201 -1.93 -7.09 2.57
C ALA A 201 -3.18 -7.95 2.75
N TRP A 202 -4.19 -7.74 1.88
CA TRP A 202 -5.42 -8.52 1.91
C TRP A 202 -5.17 -10.00 1.67
N TYR A 203 -4.31 -10.35 0.72
CA TYR A 203 -3.90 -11.72 0.42
C TYR A 203 -3.12 -12.36 1.57
N VAL A 204 -2.21 -11.63 2.21
CA VAL A 204 -1.50 -12.08 3.42
C VAL A 204 -2.50 -12.39 4.54
N PHE A 205 -3.53 -11.56 4.73
CA PHE A 205 -4.56 -11.80 5.74
C PHE A 205 -5.41 -13.02 5.43
N GLN A 206 -5.82 -13.20 4.16
CA GLN A 206 -6.52 -14.40 3.73
C GLN A 206 -5.65 -15.64 3.95
N LEU A 207 -4.40 -15.65 3.46
CA LEU A 207 -3.46 -16.76 3.59
C LEU A 207 -3.16 -17.13 5.04
N GLY A 208 -3.30 -16.19 5.97
CA GLY A 208 -3.09 -16.40 7.40
C GLY A 208 -4.09 -17.33 8.08
N GLN A 209 -5.21 -17.69 7.44
CA GLN A 209 -6.21 -18.61 7.97
C GLN A 209 -6.62 -19.65 6.93
N PRO A 210 -6.91 -20.91 7.28
CA PRO A 210 -7.48 -21.88 6.34
C PRO A 210 -8.81 -21.40 5.76
N GLU A 211 -9.10 -21.75 4.50
CA GLU A 211 -10.32 -21.29 3.80
C GLU A 211 -11.60 -21.69 4.53
N ARG A 212 -11.65 -22.90 5.09
CA ARG A 212 -12.76 -23.35 5.94
C ARG A 212 -13.06 -22.41 7.11
N VAL A 213 -12.00 -21.90 7.76
CA VAL A 213 -12.11 -20.99 8.92
C VAL A 213 -12.61 -19.63 8.45
N LEU A 214 -12.13 -19.15 7.30
CA LEU A 214 -12.63 -17.91 6.69
C LEU A 214 -14.11 -18.04 6.31
N MET A 215 -14.54 -19.16 5.74
CA MET A 215 -15.94 -19.40 5.40
C MET A 215 -16.84 -19.43 6.64
N GLN A 216 -16.38 -20.06 7.73
CA GLN A 216 -17.11 -20.10 9.00
C GLN A 216 -17.21 -18.71 9.65
N THR A 217 -16.09 -18.01 9.82
CA THR A 217 -16.04 -16.66 10.44
C THR A 217 -16.74 -15.60 9.61
N ARG A 218 -16.82 -15.75 8.29
CA ARG A 218 -17.60 -14.83 7.43
C ARG A 218 -19.10 -14.82 7.78
N ARG A 219 -19.64 -15.89 8.38
CA ARG A 219 -21.05 -15.96 8.81
C ARG A 219 -21.36 -15.01 9.96
N SER A 220 -20.37 -14.71 10.80
CA SER A 220 -20.48 -13.73 11.89
C SER A 220 -20.02 -12.33 11.49
N ARG A 221 -19.91 -12.05 10.18
CA ARG A 221 -19.48 -10.76 9.64
C ARG A 221 -20.34 -9.61 10.17
N GLU A 222 -19.67 -8.54 10.61
CA GLU A 222 -20.30 -7.30 11.03
C GLU A 222 -20.59 -6.41 9.82
N GLY A 223 -21.69 -6.70 9.11
CA GLY A 223 -22.02 -6.12 7.80
C GLY A 223 -21.90 -4.59 7.72
N LYS A 224 -22.49 -3.86 8.67
CA LYS A 224 -22.42 -2.38 8.69
C LYS A 224 -20.99 -1.88 8.92
N LEU A 225 -20.23 -2.46 9.86
CA LEU A 225 -18.84 -2.07 10.10
C LEU A 225 -17.95 -2.38 8.91
N PHE A 226 -18.17 -3.50 8.23
CA PHE A 226 -17.48 -3.80 6.99
C PHE A 226 -17.81 -2.78 5.89
N GLY A 227 -19.08 -2.40 5.72
CA GLY A 227 -19.48 -1.39 4.76
C GLY A 227 -18.86 -0.03 5.06
N MET A 228 -18.93 0.41 6.32
CA MET A 228 -18.35 1.67 6.78
C MET A 228 -16.82 1.70 6.64
N SER A 229 -16.12 0.63 7.02
CA SER A 229 -14.67 0.52 6.81
C SER A 229 -14.28 0.36 5.34
N THR A 230 -15.19 -0.13 4.48
CA THR A 230 -15.01 -0.06 3.03
C THR A 230 -15.08 1.39 2.56
N GLY A 231 -16.06 2.18 3.02
CA GLY A 231 -16.10 3.61 2.76
C GLY A 231 -14.84 4.32 3.25
N LEU A 232 -14.37 3.98 4.45
CA LEU A 232 -13.17 4.57 5.05
C LEU A 232 -11.92 4.26 4.23
N LEU A 233 -11.83 3.04 3.69
CA LEU A 233 -10.76 2.65 2.76
C LEU A 233 -10.78 3.52 1.49
N HIS A 234 -11.93 3.68 0.84
CA HIS A 234 -12.02 4.50 -0.38
C HIS A 234 -11.74 5.97 -0.10
N PHE A 235 -12.19 6.51 1.02
CA PHE A 235 -11.93 7.90 1.38
C PHE A 235 -10.46 8.12 1.74
N ALA A 236 -9.83 7.20 2.48
CA ALA A 236 -8.39 7.25 2.73
C ALA A 236 -7.59 7.15 1.41
N PHE A 237 -8.04 6.35 0.45
CA PHE A 237 -7.44 6.28 -0.88
C PHE A 237 -7.51 7.62 -1.60
N LEU A 238 -8.68 8.26 -1.61
CA LEU A 238 -8.85 9.62 -2.16
C LEU A 238 -7.91 10.62 -1.47
N GLN A 239 -7.78 10.57 -0.14
CA GLN A 239 -6.86 11.43 0.60
C GLN A 239 -5.40 11.23 0.19
N ILE A 240 -5.00 9.98 -0.04
CA ILE A 240 -3.65 9.64 -0.54
C ILE A 240 -3.44 10.21 -1.95
N LEU A 241 -4.43 10.13 -2.84
CA LEU A 241 -4.34 10.73 -4.17
C LEU A 241 -4.24 12.26 -4.10
N LEU A 242 -5.04 12.92 -3.27
CA LEU A 242 -4.93 14.36 -3.03
C LEU A 242 -3.56 14.73 -2.46
N GLY A 243 -3.02 13.92 -1.55
CA GLY A 243 -1.67 14.13 -0.99
C GLY A 243 -0.58 13.97 -2.04
N ALA A 244 -0.75 13.03 -2.98
CA ALA A 244 0.16 12.86 -4.11
C ALA A 244 0.13 14.06 -5.07
N LEU A 245 -1.05 14.67 -5.27
CA LEU A 245 -1.17 15.92 -6.04
C LEU A 245 -0.46 17.08 -5.33
N VAL A 246 -0.71 17.27 -4.02
CA VAL A 246 -0.02 18.28 -3.20
C VAL A 246 1.50 18.13 -3.27
N ALA A 247 1.99 16.90 -3.15
CA ALA A 247 3.40 16.61 -3.30
C ALA A 247 3.88 16.96 -4.71
N GLY A 248 3.19 16.51 -5.76
CA GLY A 248 3.64 16.68 -7.14
C GLY A 248 3.71 18.13 -7.68
N ILE A 249 3.14 19.11 -6.96
CA ILE A 249 3.23 20.55 -7.31
C ILE A 249 3.84 21.39 -6.19
N ASP A 250 4.46 20.75 -5.19
CA ASP A 250 5.05 21.41 -4.02
C ASP A 250 4.14 22.35 -3.23
N ALA A 251 2.82 22.17 -3.30
CA ALA A 251 1.88 23.06 -2.65
C ALA A 251 2.10 23.16 -1.13
N GLY A 252 2.62 22.09 -0.51
CA GLY A 252 2.97 22.06 0.91
C GLY A 252 4.04 23.10 1.35
N ARG A 253 4.77 23.71 0.40
CA ARG A 253 5.79 24.74 0.64
C ARG A 253 5.26 26.17 0.49
N ASN A 254 4.12 26.36 -0.18
CA ASN A 254 3.62 27.68 -0.57
C ASN A 254 2.64 28.28 0.46
N TYR A 255 1.82 27.44 1.10
CA TYR A 255 0.95 27.85 2.20
C TYR A 255 1.29 27.08 3.47
N THR A 256 2.17 27.66 4.29
CA THR A 256 2.73 27.01 5.50
C THR A 256 1.99 27.38 6.79
N ASP A 257 0.93 28.18 6.72
CA ASP A 257 0.10 28.52 7.86
C ASP A 257 -0.98 27.47 8.14
N TRP A 258 -1.41 27.41 9.41
CA TRP A 258 -2.51 26.59 9.92
C TRP A 258 -3.11 27.26 11.16
N PRO A 259 -4.45 27.28 11.37
CA PRO A 259 -5.49 26.63 10.58
C PRO A 259 -5.89 27.40 9.31
N LEU A 260 -5.43 28.64 9.17
CA LEU A 260 -5.62 29.45 7.97
C LEU A 260 -4.70 28.97 6.83
N MET A 261 -4.88 29.54 5.65
CA MET A 261 -4.13 29.27 4.44
C MET A 261 -3.92 30.58 3.68
N GLY A 262 -2.71 31.12 3.73
CA GLY A 262 -2.39 32.46 3.21
C GLY A 262 -3.10 33.58 3.95
N GLY A 263 -3.34 33.44 5.27
CA GLY A 263 -4.02 34.45 6.10
C GLY A 263 -5.55 34.44 6.05
N GLY A 264 -6.17 33.53 5.27
CA GLY A 264 -7.63 33.33 5.20
C GLY A 264 -8.04 31.88 5.39
N PHE A 265 -9.33 31.59 5.54
CA PHE A 265 -9.82 30.19 5.57
C PHE A 265 -9.74 29.55 4.17
N PHE A 266 -10.21 30.27 3.16
CA PHE A 266 -10.11 29.90 1.75
C PHE A 266 -8.86 30.59 1.18
N PRO A 267 -7.98 29.88 0.46
CA PRO A 267 -6.73 30.45 0.03
C PRO A 267 -6.93 31.50 -1.08
N PRO A 268 -5.98 32.43 -1.26
CA PRO A 268 -5.97 33.34 -2.40
C PRO A 268 -5.79 32.57 -3.71
N THR A 269 -6.27 33.18 -4.81
CA THR A 269 -6.10 32.69 -6.20
C THR A 269 -6.44 31.20 -6.49
N PRO A 270 -7.48 30.59 -5.90
CA PRO A 270 -7.75 29.16 -6.05
C PRO A 270 -8.27 28.75 -7.45
N PHE A 271 -8.57 29.72 -8.30
CA PHE A 271 -9.14 29.52 -9.64
C PHE A 271 -8.41 30.32 -10.72
N GLU A 272 -7.13 30.63 -10.50
CA GLU A 272 -6.34 31.50 -11.39
C GLU A 272 -5.91 30.82 -12.70
N ILE A 273 -5.84 29.49 -12.73
CA ILE A 273 -5.41 28.75 -13.92
C ILE A 273 -6.59 28.50 -14.86
N GLU A 274 -6.44 28.83 -16.14
CA GLU A 274 -7.39 28.46 -17.19
C GLU A 274 -6.91 27.26 -18.03
N PRO A 275 -7.82 26.37 -18.47
CA PRO A 275 -9.23 26.27 -18.09
C PRO A 275 -9.46 25.88 -16.62
N LEU A 276 -10.56 26.37 -16.01
CA LEU A 276 -10.92 26.21 -14.59
C LEU A 276 -10.64 24.83 -13.97
N TRP A 277 -10.87 23.72 -14.70
CA TRP A 277 -10.68 22.36 -14.19
C TRP A 277 -9.22 22.05 -13.82
N ARG A 278 -8.24 22.75 -14.42
CA ARG A 278 -6.81 22.56 -14.12
C ARG A 278 -6.47 22.92 -12.67
N ASN A 279 -7.18 23.87 -12.07
CA ASN A 279 -6.93 24.26 -10.69
C ASN A 279 -7.08 23.10 -9.70
N PHE A 280 -7.90 22.09 -10.02
CA PHE A 280 -8.07 20.92 -9.15
C PHE A 280 -6.87 19.97 -9.14
N PHE A 281 -5.88 20.19 -10.01
CA PHE A 281 -4.70 19.32 -10.17
C PHE A 281 -3.37 20.07 -10.17
N GLU A 282 -3.39 21.35 -10.57
CA GLU A 282 -2.18 22.13 -10.88
C GLU A 282 -2.09 23.43 -10.06
N ASN A 283 -3.20 23.92 -9.47
CA ASN A 283 -3.17 25.09 -8.61
C ASN A 283 -2.86 24.64 -7.18
N ASP A 284 -1.71 25.08 -6.68
CA ASP A 284 -1.20 24.75 -5.35
C ASP A 284 -2.18 25.13 -4.23
N ALA A 285 -2.79 26.31 -4.33
CA ALA A 285 -3.76 26.83 -3.39
C ALA A 285 -4.99 25.92 -3.26
N LEU A 286 -5.65 25.63 -4.38
CA LEU A 286 -6.87 24.82 -4.38
C LEU A 286 -6.58 23.36 -4.01
N VAL A 287 -5.52 22.77 -4.56
CA VAL A 287 -5.16 21.36 -4.31
C VAL A 287 -4.83 21.14 -2.84
N GLN A 288 -4.04 22.04 -2.21
CA GLN A 288 -3.72 21.91 -0.79
C GLN A 288 -4.93 22.19 0.09
N PHE A 289 -5.79 23.15 -0.25
CA PHE A 289 -7.05 23.37 0.47
C PHE A 289 -7.96 22.12 0.42
N LEU A 290 -8.13 21.51 -0.76
CA LEU A 290 -8.91 20.28 -0.92
C LEU A 290 -8.33 19.13 -0.11
N HIS A 291 -7.01 18.96 -0.12
CA HIS A 291 -6.33 17.93 0.69
C HIS A 291 -6.56 18.14 2.19
N ARG A 292 -6.48 19.38 2.70
CA ARG A 292 -6.75 19.71 4.11
C ARG A 292 -8.20 19.41 4.48
N MET A 293 -9.16 19.90 3.69
CA MET A 293 -10.59 19.71 3.95
C MET A 293 -10.99 18.23 3.90
N ALA A 294 -10.53 17.49 2.90
CA ALA A 294 -10.74 16.05 2.80
C ALA A 294 -10.12 15.31 4.00
N GLY A 295 -8.95 15.74 4.48
CA GLY A 295 -8.31 15.20 5.68
C GLY A 295 -9.16 15.38 6.94
N TYR A 296 -9.73 16.56 7.16
CA TYR A 296 -10.63 16.82 8.29
C TYR A 296 -11.91 15.96 8.22
N LEU A 297 -12.52 15.89 7.05
CA LEU A 297 -13.70 15.06 6.81
C LEU A 297 -13.39 13.57 6.99
N LEU A 298 -12.21 13.11 6.56
CA LEU A 298 -11.75 11.74 6.78
C LEU A 298 -11.58 11.44 8.27
N LEU A 299 -11.03 12.37 9.06
CA LEU A 299 -10.90 12.21 10.51
C LEU A 299 -12.28 12.11 11.17
N ILE A 300 -13.21 13.01 10.84
CA ILE A 300 -14.60 12.98 11.36
C ILE A 300 -15.24 11.64 11.02
N PHE A 301 -15.15 11.20 9.76
CA PHE A 301 -15.69 9.92 9.35
C PHE A 301 -15.02 8.75 10.09
N GLY A 302 -13.70 8.79 10.27
CA GLY A 302 -12.95 7.82 11.06
C GLY A 302 -13.44 7.72 12.51
N VAL A 303 -13.73 8.85 13.16
CA VAL A 303 -14.34 8.89 14.50
C VAL A 303 -15.72 8.24 14.51
N VAL A 304 -16.56 8.51 13.50
CA VAL A 304 -17.89 7.88 13.36
C VAL A 304 -17.77 6.36 13.19
N VAL A 305 -16.84 5.89 12.35
CA VAL A 305 -16.58 4.45 12.16
C VAL A 305 -16.06 3.82 13.46
N TRP A 306 -15.14 4.49 14.14
CA TRP A 306 -14.61 4.04 15.43
C TRP A 306 -15.70 3.96 16.50
N ALA A 307 -16.54 4.98 16.65
CA ALA A 307 -17.65 4.99 17.61
C ALA A 307 -18.63 3.83 17.33
N ARG A 308 -18.92 3.56 16.05
CA ARG A 308 -19.71 2.39 15.64
C ARG A 308 -19.04 1.08 16.04
N SER A 309 -17.71 1.00 15.93
CA SER A 309 -16.95 -0.20 16.28
C SER A 309 -17.01 -0.55 17.75
N ARG A 310 -17.24 0.43 18.64
CA ARG A 310 -17.37 0.21 20.09
C ARG A 310 -18.54 -0.70 20.46
N LYS A 311 -19.55 -0.78 19.59
CA LYS A 311 -20.71 -1.68 19.72
C LYS A 311 -20.45 -3.10 19.20
N SER A 312 -19.27 -3.40 18.65
CA SER A 312 -18.90 -4.74 18.21
C SER A 312 -18.78 -5.67 19.43
N PRO A 313 -19.37 -6.87 19.40
CA PRO A 313 -19.17 -7.87 20.46
C PRO A 313 -17.74 -8.43 20.44
N ASN A 314 -16.98 -8.20 19.37
CA ASN A 314 -15.64 -8.74 19.20
C ASN A 314 -14.56 -7.79 19.75
N GLY A 315 -13.82 -8.24 20.77
CA GLY A 315 -12.71 -7.47 21.37
C GLY A 315 -11.59 -7.14 20.38
N ASP A 316 -11.22 -8.08 19.51
CA ASP A 316 -10.16 -7.90 18.51
C ASP A 316 -10.60 -6.91 17.40
N THR A 317 -11.87 -6.94 16.98
CA THR A 317 -12.43 -5.91 16.07
C THR A 317 -12.32 -4.52 16.70
N ARG A 318 -12.77 -4.35 17.95
CA ARG A 318 -12.68 -3.07 18.68
C ARG A 318 -11.25 -2.55 18.75
N PHE A 319 -10.29 -3.42 19.10
CA PHE A 319 -8.88 -3.06 19.16
C PHE A 319 -8.34 -2.55 17.81
N ARG A 320 -8.64 -3.23 16.71
CA ARG A 320 -8.18 -2.81 15.37
C ARG A 320 -8.71 -1.43 14.98
N PHE A 321 -9.95 -1.11 15.33
CA PHE A 321 -10.50 0.24 15.08
C PHE A 321 -9.91 1.31 16.01
N ASN A 322 -9.52 0.96 17.25
CA ASN A 322 -8.75 1.89 18.10
C ASN A 322 -7.39 2.23 17.44
N ALA A 323 -6.69 1.24 16.89
CA ALA A 323 -5.44 1.47 16.16
C ALA A 323 -5.63 2.36 14.93
N VAL A 324 -6.73 2.18 14.16
CA VAL A 324 -7.08 3.07 13.05
C VAL A 324 -7.27 4.51 13.53
N LEU A 325 -8.03 4.73 14.61
CA LEU A 325 -8.26 6.08 15.14
C LEU A 325 -6.96 6.72 15.64
N ALA A 326 -6.13 5.97 16.38
CA ALA A 326 -4.85 6.47 16.88
C ALA A 326 -3.93 6.91 15.73
N MET A 327 -3.82 6.09 14.67
CA MET A 327 -3.02 6.43 13.51
C MET A 327 -3.62 7.58 12.69
N LEU A 328 -4.95 7.70 12.59
CA LEU A 328 -5.62 8.85 11.95
C LEU A 328 -5.29 10.16 12.66
N LEU A 329 -5.34 10.18 14.00
CA LEU A 329 -4.97 11.35 14.79
C LEU A 329 -3.49 11.70 14.59
N LEU A 330 -2.60 10.70 14.63
CA LEU A 330 -1.18 10.92 14.34
C LEU A 330 -0.95 11.44 12.92
N GLN A 331 -1.68 10.94 11.92
CA GLN A 331 -1.61 11.42 10.55
C GLN A 331 -2.06 12.88 10.40
N MET A 332 -3.12 13.28 11.10
CA MET A 332 -3.55 14.69 11.14
C MET A 332 -2.43 15.58 11.69
N VAL A 333 -1.83 15.20 12.82
CA VAL A 333 -0.72 15.96 13.42
C VAL A 333 0.49 15.99 12.49
N LEU A 334 0.90 14.86 11.91
CA LEU A 334 2.01 14.81 10.96
C LEU A 334 1.75 15.69 9.73
N GLY A 335 0.52 15.72 9.20
CA GLY A 335 0.16 16.57 8.07
C GLY A 335 0.25 18.05 8.41
N ILE A 336 -0.28 18.46 9.57
CA ILE A 336 -0.20 19.84 10.08
C ILE A 336 1.26 20.25 10.26
N VAL A 337 2.06 19.42 10.94
CA VAL A 337 3.49 19.69 11.17
C VAL A 337 4.25 19.75 9.85
N THR A 338 3.95 18.88 8.88
CA THR A 338 4.57 18.92 7.55
C THR A 338 4.36 20.28 6.91
N VAL A 339 3.14 20.80 6.93
CA VAL A 339 2.80 22.12 6.39
C VAL A 339 3.49 23.26 7.15
N MET A 340 3.41 23.25 8.48
CA MET A 340 3.93 24.35 9.32
C MET A 340 5.44 24.55 9.21
N TYR A 341 6.18 23.50 8.85
CA TYR A 341 7.62 23.55 8.66
C TYR A 341 8.06 23.69 7.20
N GLY A 342 7.13 23.88 6.25
CA GLY A 342 7.46 24.02 4.83
C GLY A 342 7.86 22.70 4.15
N ALA A 343 7.22 21.61 4.56
CA ALA A 343 7.39 20.25 4.01
C ALA A 343 8.85 19.77 3.87
N PRO A 344 9.68 19.86 4.92
CA PRO A 344 11.04 19.31 4.86
C PRO A 344 10.95 17.79 4.68
N TRP A 345 11.85 17.24 3.86
CA TRP A 345 11.71 15.86 3.36
C TRP A 345 11.60 14.81 4.47
N HIS A 346 12.27 15.01 5.62
CA HIS A 346 12.26 14.07 6.74
C HIS A 346 10.91 14.05 7.50
N ILE A 347 10.15 15.15 7.52
CA ILE A 347 8.80 15.17 8.10
C ILE A 347 7.79 14.66 7.07
N ALA A 348 7.92 15.11 5.82
CA ALA A 348 7.06 14.70 4.72
C ALA A 348 7.09 13.17 4.51
N ILE A 349 8.28 12.54 4.60
CA ILE A 349 8.40 11.09 4.48
C ILE A 349 7.75 10.35 5.66
N LEU A 350 7.80 10.89 6.88
CA LEU A 350 7.08 10.31 8.03
C LEU A 350 5.57 10.36 7.84
N HIS A 351 5.06 11.47 7.28
CA HIS A 351 3.65 11.58 6.92
C HIS A 351 3.26 10.51 5.88
N GLN A 352 4.05 10.36 4.82
CA GLN A 352 3.83 9.36 3.76
C GLN A 352 3.90 7.90 4.29
N VAL A 353 4.91 7.56 5.09
CA VAL A 353 5.02 6.23 5.71
C VAL A 353 3.85 5.98 6.67
N GLY A 354 3.43 7.00 7.43
CA GLY A 354 2.26 6.89 8.29
C GLY A 354 0.95 6.69 7.51
N ALA A 355 0.83 7.25 6.30
CA ALA A 355 -0.31 6.97 5.42
C ALA A 355 -0.33 5.50 4.96
N VAL A 356 0.83 4.89 4.71
CA VAL A 356 0.97 3.45 4.45
C VAL A 356 0.51 2.63 5.65
N ILE A 357 0.94 2.99 6.87
CA ILE A 357 0.52 2.30 8.10
C ILE A 357 -1.00 2.42 8.28
N LEU A 358 -1.55 3.62 8.13
CA LEU A 358 -2.99 3.86 8.24
C LEU A 358 -3.78 3.02 7.23
N TRP A 359 -3.35 2.97 5.97
CA TRP A 359 -3.96 2.16 4.91
C TRP A 359 -4.07 0.68 5.32
N VAL A 360 -2.97 0.13 5.85
CA VAL A 360 -2.89 -1.27 6.30
C VAL A 360 -3.75 -1.51 7.52
N LEU A 361 -3.80 -0.57 8.47
CA LEU A 361 -4.66 -0.65 9.65
C LEU A 361 -6.14 -0.63 9.26
N ILE A 362 -6.55 0.21 8.31
CA ILE A 362 -7.93 0.24 7.78
C ILE A 362 -8.25 -1.11 7.13
N LEU A 363 -7.38 -1.64 6.27
CA LEU A 363 -7.56 -2.97 5.66
C LEU A 363 -7.65 -4.07 6.73
N ARG A 364 -6.84 -3.99 7.78
CA ARG A 364 -6.82 -4.95 8.88
C ARG A 364 -8.11 -4.89 9.72
N ALA A 365 -8.59 -3.69 10.02
CA ALA A 365 -9.85 -3.47 10.73
C ALA A 365 -11.04 -3.95 9.89
N ARG A 366 -11.07 -3.60 8.60
CA ARG A 366 -12.05 -4.09 7.62
C ARG A 366 -12.05 -5.63 7.52
N PHE A 367 -10.87 -6.24 7.44
CA PHE A 367 -10.75 -7.71 7.45
C PHE A 367 -11.29 -8.30 8.76
N GLY A 368 -11.07 -7.65 9.90
CA GLY A 368 -11.60 -8.06 11.21
C GLY A 368 -13.13 -7.98 11.28
N ALA A 369 -13.73 -6.93 10.73
CA ALA A 369 -15.18 -6.83 10.61
C ALA A 369 -15.78 -7.87 9.64
N GLY A 370 -15.02 -8.25 8.59
CA GLY A 370 -15.43 -9.23 7.58
C GLY A 370 -15.27 -10.69 8.00
N TYR A 371 -14.23 -10.96 8.79
CA TYR A 371 -13.81 -12.28 9.26
C TYR A 371 -13.41 -12.17 10.75
N PRO A 372 -14.38 -11.89 11.63
CA PRO A 372 -14.10 -11.71 13.05
C PRO A 372 -13.53 -12.99 13.66
N LYS A 373 -12.50 -12.85 14.49
CA LYS A 373 -11.91 -13.99 15.20
C LYS A 373 -12.94 -14.60 16.13
N ALA A 374 -13.06 -15.93 16.15
CA ALA A 374 -13.86 -16.60 17.15
C ALA A 374 -13.31 -16.27 18.55
N GLN A 375 -14.19 -15.87 19.47
CA GLN A 375 -13.86 -15.61 20.86
C GLN A 375 -14.60 -16.62 21.73
N SER A 376 -13.89 -17.27 22.65
CA SER A 376 -14.50 -18.15 23.65
C SER A 376 -15.14 -17.30 24.75
N VAL A 377 -16.34 -17.67 25.18
CA VAL A 377 -17.02 -17.04 26.33
C VAL A 377 -16.29 -17.34 27.64
N ARG A 378 -15.40 -18.33 27.67
CA ARG A 378 -14.63 -18.72 28.88
C ARG A 378 -13.46 -17.76 29.23
N GLY A 379 -13.33 -16.64 28.53
CA GLY A 379 -12.19 -15.73 28.69
C GLY A 379 -10.90 -16.34 28.13
N ALA A 380 -9.97 -15.50 27.70
CA ALA A 380 -8.58 -15.93 27.64
C ALA A 380 -8.18 -16.22 29.09
N ALA A 381 -7.67 -17.42 29.38
CA ALA A 381 -7.00 -17.65 30.66
C ALA A 381 -5.95 -16.55 30.81
N ALA A 382 -6.03 -15.83 31.94
CA ALA A 382 -5.25 -14.64 32.26
C ALA A 382 -3.75 -14.87 32.16
#